data_AF-A0A4Q1TK26-F1
#
_entry.id   AF-A0A4Q1TK26-F1
#
_cell.length_a   1.000
_cell.length_b   1.000
_cell.length_c   1.000
_cell.angle_alpha   90.00
_cell.angle_beta   90.00
_cell.angle_gamma   90.00
#
_symmetry.space_group_name_H-M   'P 1'
#
loop_
_entity.id
_entity.type
_entity.pdbx_description
1 polymer ?
#
loop_
_entity_poly.entity_id
_entity_poly.type
_entity_poly.pdbx_seq_one_letter_code
_entity_poly.pdbx_strand_id
1 'polypeptide(L)'
;MYPDVKENAPSLLQAFFAGMEVIVSLNPSEWTSADIQEYAESFVDEKPDEAEAMIFLLYTLELIETFLVWLSARRVVHIKQKDITQIMMTPRMDLTDHIDAALAEDESDEPDDSEDVPELFEDMPDDMFTEENEDSWLQDNSYQPEEFYRTEPHVDKIGDQEWQLVTAKSVHDQLLKYIRLAWAAEDSGDLRNAYPQSVVIDAVVQTSDALYAQHLETIQTWEPEHFADYIVNTIHTQPLEKAQALFASWMHLLMYMIFHQKIDREHADELLATFAHSAQFLPQPKPKGRAVSLSDYRRGKRKNKKRRKKR
;
A
#
# COMPACT_ATOMS: atom_id res chain seq x y z
N MET A 1 16.06 7.07 -1.46
CA MET A 1 14.63 7.23 -1.12
C MET A 1 14.55 7.46 0.37
N TYR A 2 13.96 8.57 0.80
CA TYR A 2 13.84 8.93 2.22
C TYR A 2 13.09 7.83 2.99
N PRO A 3 13.57 7.39 4.19
CA PRO A 3 12.97 6.27 4.94
C PRO A 3 11.45 6.42 5.13
N ASP A 4 11.01 7.63 5.50
CA ASP A 4 9.60 7.93 5.75
C ASP A 4 8.72 7.81 4.49
N VAL A 5 9.28 8.00 3.29
CA VAL A 5 8.51 7.85 2.04
C VAL A 5 8.33 6.37 1.70
N LYS A 6 9.33 5.54 1.95
CA LYS A 6 9.24 4.09 1.74
C LYS A 6 8.28 3.45 2.74
N GLU A 7 8.33 3.88 4.00
CA GLU A 7 7.45 3.39 5.07
C GLU A 7 5.99 3.85 4.91
N ASN A 8 5.75 5.00 4.26
CA ASN A 8 4.41 5.53 4.02
C ASN A 8 3.88 5.33 2.60
N ALA A 9 4.56 4.54 1.76
CA ALA A 9 4.20 4.39 0.34
C ALA A 9 2.71 4.04 0.10
N PRO A 10 2.07 3.12 0.86
CA PRO A 10 0.64 2.85 0.69
C PRO A 10 -0.25 4.07 0.98
N SER A 11 0.07 4.84 2.01
CA SER A 11 -0.68 6.05 2.38
C SER A 11 -0.47 7.19 1.38
N LEU A 12 0.74 7.29 0.81
CA LEU A 12 1.06 8.25 -0.24
C LEU A 12 0.34 7.91 -1.55
N LEU A 13 0.30 6.64 -1.94
CA LEU A 13 -0.48 6.19 -3.09
C LEU A 13 -1.99 6.35 -2.86
N GLN A 14 -2.48 6.12 -1.63
CA GLN A 14 -3.87 6.40 -1.29
C GLN A 14 -4.19 7.90 -1.41
N ALA A 15 -3.31 8.78 -0.94
CA ALA A 15 -3.46 10.22 -1.10
C ALA A 15 -3.42 10.63 -2.57
N PHE A 16 -2.57 9.99 -3.39
CA PHE A 16 -2.55 10.15 -4.84
C PHE A 16 -3.90 9.78 -5.47
N PHE A 17 -4.43 8.58 -5.18
CA PHE A 17 -5.73 8.17 -5.69
C PHE A 17 -6.85 9.11 -5.27
N ALA A 18 -6.88 9.54 -4.00
CA ALA A 18 -7.86 10.50 -3.52
C ALA A 18 -7.78 11.86 -4.25
N GLY A 19 -6.56 12.31 -4.60
CA GLY A 19 -6.39 13.51 -5.42
C GLY A 19 -6.85 13.33 -6.87
N MET A 20 -6.51 12.19 -7.48
CA MET A 20 -6.96 11.87 -8.85
C MET A 20 -8.47 11.72 -8.96
N GLU A 21 -9.13 11.22 -7.90
CA GLU A 21 -10.60 11.17 -7.81
C GLU A 21 -11.23 12.56 -7.90
N VAL A 22 -10.59 13.57 -7.29
CA VAL A 22 -11.06 14.96 -7.30
C VAL A 22 -10.87 15.61 -8.67
N ILE A 23 -9.80 15.26 -9.38
CA ILE A 23 -9.46 15.86 -10.69
C ILE A 23 -10.33 15.28 -11.81
N VAL A 24 -10.42 13.95 -11.91
CA VAL A 24 -11.08 13.30 -13.05
C VAL A 24 -12.03 12.17 -12.61
N SER A 25 -11.49 11.12 -11.98
CA SER A 25 -12.19 9.94 -11.44
C SER A 25 -11.15 8.88 -11.00
N LEU A 26 -11.59 7.84 -10.28
CA LEU A 26 -10.76 6.65 -9.96
C LEU A 26 -10.73 5.61 -11.10
N ASN A 27 -10.74 6.03 -12.36
CA ASN A 27 -10.55 5.15 -13.50
C ASN A 27 -9.21 5.46 -14.21
N PRO A 28 -8.12 4.73 -13.90
CA PRO A 28 -6.80 4.98 -14.49
C PRO A 28 -6.74 4.94 -16.02
N SER A 29 -7.66 4.21 -16.66
CA SER A 29 -7.72 4.14 -18.13
C SER A 29 -8.21 5.45 -18.78
N GLU A 30 -8.93 6.29 -18.01
CA GLU A 30 -9.44 7.59 -18.45
C GLU A 30 -8.46 8.73 -18.15
N TRP A 31 -7.43 8.48 -17.33
CA TRP A 31 -6.45 9.50 -16.95
C TRP A 31 -5.67 9.99 -18.16
N THR A 32 -5.59 11.32 -18.27
CA THR A 32 -4.83 12.01 -19.30
C THR A 32 -3.53 12.58 -18.74
N SER A 33 -2.62 12.93 -19.63
CA SER A 33 -1.38 13.63 -19.27
C SER A 33 -1.66 14.93 -18.50
N ALA A 34 -2.76 15.62 -18.83
CA ALA A 34 -3.13 16.86 -18.17
C ALA A 34 -3.59 16.63 -16.71
N ASP A 35 -4.33 15.56 -16.45
CA ASP A 35 -4.81 15.25 -15.10
C ASP A 35 -3.65 14.91 -14.16
N ILE A 36 -2.68 14.12 -14.65
CA ILE A 36 -1.47 13.79 -13.88
C ILE A 36 -0.60 15.03 -13.66
N GLN A 37 -0.51 15.90 -14.67
CA GLN A 37 0.23 17.15 -14.55
C GLN A 37 -0.41 18.08 -13.51
N GLU A 38 -1.74 18.24 -13.54
CA GLU A 38 -2.48 19.04 -12.57
C GLU A 38 -2.28 18.52 -11.14
N TYR A 39 -2.30 17.19 -10.95
CA TYR A 39 -1.98 16.60 -9.65
C TYR A 39 -0.53 16.89 -9.23
N ALA A 40 0.44 16.67 -10.10
CA ALA A 40 1.86 16.83 -9.77
C ALA A 40 2.23 18.30 -9.48
N GLU A 41 1.62 19.27 -10.18
CA GLU A 41 1.81 20.70 -9.94
C GLU A 41 1.29 21.14 -8.56
N SER A 42 0.30 20.44 -8.01
CA SER A 42 -0.21 20.75 -6.66
C SER A 42 0.85 20.62 -5.56
N PHE A 43 1.87 19.78 -5.75
CA PHE A 43 3.00 19.61 -4.82
C PHE A 43 3.92 20.84 -4.80
N VAL A 44 4.06 21.51 -5.95
CA VAL A 44 4.87 22.73 -6.08
C VAL A 44 4.14 23.92 -5.46
N ASP A 45 2.82 23.93 -5.57
CA ASP A 45 1.97 24.99 -5.01
C ASP A 45 1.86 24.95 -3.47
N GLU A 46 2.15 23.82 -2.83
CA GLU A 46 2.13 23.69 -1.37
C GLU A 46 3.21 24.55 -0.68
N LYS A 47 4.34 24.84 -1.36
CA LYS A 47 5.46 25.70 -0.91
C LYS A 47 5.75 25.62 0.60
N PRO A 48 6.15 24.45 1.12
CA PRO A 48 6.55 24.38 2.52
C PRO A 48 7.84 25.19 2.74
N ASP A 49 7.93 25.86 3.88
CA ASP A 49 9.08 26.71 4.24
C ASP A 49 10.30 25.87 4.69
N GLU A 50 10.13 24.56 4.91
CA GLU A 50 11.15 23.65 5.46
C GLU A 50 11.73 22.73 4.37
N ALA A 51 13.06 22.69 4.25
CA ALA A 51 13.77 21.87 3.26
C ALA A 51 13.44 20.37 3.39
N GLU A 52 13.31 19.85 4.61
CA GLU A 52 12.91 18.45 4.86
C GLU A 52 11.52 18.12 4.27
N ALA A 53 10.56 19.03 4.39
CA ALA A 53 9.22 18.86 3.83
C ALA A 53 9.25 18.89 2.29
N MET A 54 10.07 19.76 1.68
CA MET A 54 10.26 19.78 0.23
C MET A 54 10.93 18.49 -0.28
N ILE A 55 11.91 17.97 0.45
CA ILE A 55 12.56 16.69 0.16
C ILE A 55 11.55 15.54 0.22
N PHE A 56 10.66 15.52 1.23
CA PHE A 56 9.58 14.52 1.32
C PHE A 56 8.62 14.58 0.12
N LEU A 57 8.21 15.78 -0.30
CA LEU A 57 7.36 15.97 -1.49
C LEU A 57 8.06 15.49 -2.77
N LEU A 58 9.35 15.78 -2.94
CA LEU A 58 10.15 15.33 -4.07
C LEU A 58 10.16 13.79 -4.18
N TYR A 59 10.45 13.10 -3.08
CA TYR A 59 10.45 11.64 -3.04
C TYR A 59 9.05 11.04 -3.21
N THR A 60 8.00 11.75 -2.78
CA THR A 60 6.61 11.35 -3.03
C THR A 60 6.28 11.38 -4.52
N LEU A 61 6.71 12.43 -5.24
CA LEU A 61 6.56 12.49 -6.70
C LEU A 61 7.33 11.37 -7.41
N GLU A 62 8.53 11.00 -6.94
CA GLU A 62 9.29 9.88 -7.50
C GLU A 62 8.57 8.53 -7.31
N LEU A 63 7.96 8.32 -6.14
CA LEU A 63 7.12 7.14 -5.88
C LEU A 63 5.93 7.08 -6.84
N ILE A 64 5.23 8.21 -7.01
CA ILE A 64 4.06 8.30 -7.90
C ILE A 64 4.48 8.13 -9.36
N GLU A 65 5.60 8.72 -9.79
CA GLU A 65 6.17 8.49 -11.12
C GLU A 65 6.43 7.01 -11.36
N THR A 66 7.12 6.35 -10.42
CA THR A 66 7.42 4.91 -10.51
C THR A 66 6.14 4.08 -10.64
N PHE A 67 5.13 4.41 -9.84
CA PHE A 67 3.83 3.75 -9.88
C PHE A 67 3.10 3.97 -11.21
N LEU A 68 3.08 5.20 -11.74
CA LEU A 68 2.46 5.53 -13.02
C LEU A 68 3.18 4.90 -14.21
N VAL A 69 4.51 4.88 -14.20
CA VAL A 69 5.32 4.17 -15.19
C VAL A 69 4.99 2.68 -15.18
N TRP A 70 4.82 2.10 -13.99
CA TRP A 70 4.39 0.72 -13.82
C TRP A 70 2.98 0.48 -14.38
N LEU A 71 2.02 1.37 -14.12
CA LEU A 71 0.67 1.32 -14.70
C LEU A 71 0.67 1.44 -16.23
N SER A 72 1.53 2.30 -16.78
CA SER A 72 1.73 2.48 -18.22
C SER A 72 2.32 1.25 -18.90
N ALA A 73 3.35 0.65 -18.30
CA ALA A 73 3.96 -0.59 -18.80
C ALA A 73 2.94 -1.74 -18.86
N ARG A 74 1.91 -1.69 -18.01
CA ARG A 74 0.79 -2.64 -17.95
C ARG A 74 -0.45 -2.21 -18.73
N ARG A 75 -0.39 -1.09 -19.46
CA ARG A 75 -1.50 -0.52 -20.25
C ARG A 75 -2.75 -0.18 -19.43
N VAL A 76 -2.63 -0.07 -18.11
CA VAL A 76 -3.72 0.36 -17.22
C VAL A 76 -3.97 1.86 -17.37
N VAL A 77 -2.89 2.63 -17.50
CA VAL A 77 -2.91 4.04 -17.90
C VAL A 77 -2.48 4.13 -19.35
N HIS A 78 -3.24 4.82 -20.20
CA HIS A 78 -2.98 4.94 -21.65
C HIS A 78 -2.02 6.08 -22.01
N ILE A 79 -1.17 6.49 -21.08
CA ILE A 79 -0.12 7.49 -21.25
C ILE A 79 1.20 6.74 -21.39
N LYS A 80 2.06 7.13 -22.33
CA LYS A 80 3.35 6.43 -22.52
C LYS A 80 4.28 6.75 -21.37
N GLN A 81 5.11 5.78 -20.98
CA GLN A 81 6.16 5.95 -19.95
C GLN A 81 6.99 7.24 -20.16
N LYS A 82 7.43 7.51 -21.39
CA LYS A 82 8.20 8.73 -21.70
C LYS A 82 7.43 10.00 -21.37
N ASP A 83 6.13 10.02 -21.65
CA ASP A 83 5.27 11.18 -21.41
C ASP A 83 5.04 11.36 -19.90
N ILE A 84 4.92 10.27 -19.13
CA ILE A 84 4.84 10.30 -17.65
C ILE A 84 6.10 10.92 -17.03
N THR A 85 7.28 10.44 -17.43
CA THR A 85 8.54 11.01 -16.93
C THR A 85 8.68 12.48 -17.33
N GLN A 86 8.22 12.87 -18.52
CA GLN A 86 8.25 14.27 -18.94
C GLN A 86 7.31 15.16 -18.12
N ILE A 87 6.12 14.67 -17.79
CA ILE A 87 5.15 15.38 -16.92
C ILE A 87 5.73 15.59 -15.52
N MET A 88 6.37 14.56 -14.95
CA MET A 88 6.95 14.61 -13.61
C MET A 88 8.24 15.43 -13.51
N MET A 89 8.90 15.71 -14.63
CA MET A 89 10.19 16.40 -14.65
C MET A 89 10.08 17.85 -14.16
N THR A 90 9.09 18.62 -14.63
CA THR A 90 8.97 20.04 -14.27
C THR A 90 8.72 20.24 -12.77
N PRO A 91 7.73 19.57 -12.14
CA PRO A 91 7.50 19.70 -10.69
C PRO A 91 8.70 19.26 -9.84
N ARG A 92 9.44 18.24 -10.29
CA ARG A 92 10.66 17.78 -9.60
C ARG A 92 11.79 18.79 -9.69
N MET A 93 12.02 19.38 -10.86
CA MET A 93 13.02 20.43 -11.03
C MET A 93 12.68 21.65 -10.16
N ASP A 94 11.43 22.07 -10.16
CA ASP A 94 10.98 23.21 -9.35
C ASP A 94 11.16 22.94 -7.84
N LEU A 95 10.85 21.73 -7.36
CA LEU A 95 11.11 21.36 -5.96
C LEU A 95 12.62 21.30 -5.64
N THR A 96 13.43 20.80 -6.57
CA THR A 96 14.90 20.73 -6.39
C THR A 96 15.49 22.14 -6.28
N ASP A 97 15.09 23.06 -7.16
CA ASP A 97 15.54 24.45 -7.13
C ASP A 97 15.14 25.14 -5.80
N HIS A 98 13.96 24.84 -5.25
CA HIS A 98 13.55 25.38 -3.95
C HIS A 98 14.30 24.76 -2.77
N ILE A 99 14.62 23.45 -2.82
CA ILE A 99 15.46 22.79 -1.80
C ILE A 99 16.84 23.42 -1.79
N ASP A 100 17.47 23.58 -2.96
CA ASP A 100 18.80 24.18 -3.09
C ASP A 100 18.81 25.63 -2.56
N ALA A 101 17.76 26.41 -2.85
CA ALA A 101 17.61 27.76 -2.32
C ALA A 101 17.45 27.78 -0.79
N ALA A 102 16.63 26.88 -0.23
CA ALA A 102 16.38 26.81 1.21
C ALA A 102 17.63 26.40 1.99
N LEU A 103 18.41 25.45 1.48
CA LEU A 103 19.66 25.01 2.09
C LEU A 103 20.76 26.09 2.00
N ALA A 104 20.80 26.85 0.89
CA ALA A 104 21.76 27.95 0.73
C ALA A 104 21.47 29.15 1.67
N GLU A 105 20.23 29.33 2.13
CA GLU A 105 19.89 30.36 3.12
C GLU A 105 20.33 29.96 4.54
N ASP A 106 20.31 28.67 4.87
CA ASP A 106 20.64 28.12 6.20
C ASP A 106 22.16 28.02 6.46
N GLU A 107 22.98 27.86 5.40
CA GLU A 107 24.45 27.84 5.50
C GLU A 107 25.08 29.21 5.83
N SER A 108 24.29 30.28 5.94
CA SER A 108 24.81 31.64 6.17
C SER A 108 24.99 32.03 7.64
N ASP A 109 24.60 31.20 8.61
CA ASP A 109 24.49 31.62 10.01
C ASP A 109 24.97 30.64 11.11
N GLU A 110 25.87 29.67 10.85
CA GLU A 110 26.55 28.94 11.95
C GLU A 110 28.07 28.71 11.76
N PRO A 111 28.88 28.84 12.84
CA PRO A 111 30.32 28.65 12.81
C PRO A 111 30.73 27.17 12.85
N ASP A 112 31.76 26.86 12.07
CA ASP A 112 32.51 25.62 11.97
C ASP A 112 33.09 25.16 13.33
N ASP A 113 32.43 24.21 13.99
CA ASP A 113 32.99 23.39 15.07
C ASP A 113 32.90 21.92 14.67
N SER A 114 33.97 21.44 14.05
CA SER A 114 34.26 20.03 13.84
C SER A 114 34.65 19.33 15.16
N GLU A 115 33.85 18.40 15.66
CA GLU A 115 34.29 17.41 16.65
C GLU A 115 33.80 15.99 16.31
N ASP A 116 34.78 15.15 15.98
CA ASP A 116 34.93 13.70 16.15
C ASP A 116 33.70 12.83 16.49
N VAL A 117 33.32 11.96 15.54
CA VAL A 117 32.44 10.79 15.77
C VAL A 117 33.31 9.54 15.98
N PRO A 118 33.15 8.78 17.08
CA PRO A 118 33.87 7.53 17.28
C PRO A 118 33.31 6.39 16.41
N GLU A 119 34.19 5.68 15.70
CA GLU A 119 33.92 4.38 15.11
C GLU A 119 33.48 3.38 16.20
N LEU A 120 32.24 2.88 16.13
CA LEU A 120 31.75 1.88 17.06
C LEU A 120 30.74 0.91 16.41
N PHE A 121 31.12 0.24 15.32
CA PHE A 121 30.39 -0.95 14.83
C PHE A 121 31.34 -1.91 14.09
N GLU A 122 32.31 -2.46 14.81
CA GLU A 122 32.91 -3.76 14.50
C GLU A 122 32.38 -4.76 15.55
N ASP A 123 32.02 -5.97 15.12
CA ASP A 123 31.47 -7.11 15.87
C ASP A 123 29.93 -7.28 15.86
N MET A 124 29.40 -7.74 14.73
CA MET A 124 28.32 -8.74 14.75
C MET A 124 28.77 -10.01 14.00
N PRO A 125 28.59 -11.22 14.57
CA PRO A 125 29.05 -12.46 13.96
C PRO A 125 28.12 -12.91 12.81
N ASP A 126 28.72 -13.22 11.67
CA ASP A 126 28.10 -13.66 10.40
C ASP A 126 27.47 -15.07 10.41
N ASP A 127 27.26 -15.70 11.57
CA ASP A 127 27.05 -17.16 11.64
C ASP A 127 25.75 -17.57 12.36
N MET A 128 24.60 -17.09 11.87
CA MET A 128 23.28 -17.47 12.42
C MET A 128 22.22 -17.91 11.39
N PHE A 129 22.63 -18.35 10.21
CA PHE A 129 21.74 -19.04 9.26
C PHE A 129 22.28 -20.43 8.90
N THR A 130 22.18 -21.35 9.86
CA THR A 130 22.26 -22.79 9.58
C THR A 130 20.86 -23.36 9.35
N GLU A 131 20.69 -24.11 8.26
CA GLU A 131 19.45 -24.74 7.75
C GLU A 131 18.72 -25.70 8.73
N GLU A 132 19.19 -25.85 9.98
CA GLU A 132 18.61 -26.77 10.97
C GLU A 132 17.61 -26.11 11.95
N ASN A 133 17.30 -24.82 11.81
CA ASN A 133 16.41 -24.09 12.73
C ASN A 133 14.99 -23.80 12.20
N GLU A 134 14.60 -24.36 11.06
CA GLU A 134 13.22 -24.21 10.52
C GLU A 134 12.16 -24.88 11.41
N ASP A 135 12.52 -25.92 12.18
CA ASP A 135 11.54 -26.73 12.92
C ASP A 135 11.15 -26.16 14.30
N SER A 136 11.95 -25.27 14.89
CA SER A 136 11.71 -24.79 16.26
C SER A 136 10.71 -23.64 16.37
N TRP A 137 10.46 -22.89 15.29
CA TRP A 137 9.53 -21.76 15.26
C TRP A 137 8.10 -22.16 14.86
N LEU A 138 7.87 -23.42 14.47
CA LEU A 138 6.61 -23.92 13.92
C LEU A 138 5.57 -24.37 14.96
N GLN A 139 5.96 -24.60 16.23
CA GLN A 139 5.07 -25.29 17.18
C GLN A 139 4.16 -24.38 18.03
N ASP A 140 4.53 -23.12 18.31
CA ASP A 140 3.80 -22.34 19.33
C ASP A 140 2.72 -21.38 18.78
N ASN A 141 2.58 -21.29 17.44
CA ASN A 141 1.55 -20.46 16.77
C ASN A 141 0.88 -21.20 15.58
N SER A 142 0.74 -22.53 15.65
CA SER A 142 0.08 -23.28 14.59
C SER A 142 -1.44 -23.00 14.59
N TYR A 143 -1.90 -22.19 13.65
CA TYR A 143 -3.30 -22.08 13.27
C TYR A 143 -3.89 -23.50 13.07
N GLN A 144 -5.02 -23.83 13.73
CA GLN A 144 -5.65 -25.16 13.67
C GLN A 144 -6.96 -25.13 12.88
N PRO A 145 -7.00 -25.62 11.62
CA PRO A 145 -8.15 -25.45 10.72
C PRO A 145 -9.24 -26.54 10.79
N GLU A 146 -8.97 -27.71 11.40
CA GLU A 146 -9.72 -28.94 11.04
C GLU A 146 -11.21 -28.93 11.40
N GLU A 147 -11.61 -28.21 12.45
CA GLU A 147 -13.01 -28.13 12.88
C GLU A 147 -13.81 -27.14 12.03
N PHE A 148 -13.17 -26.04 11.62
CA PHE A 148 -13.77 -24.96 10.83
C PHE A 148 -14.33 -25.46 9.48
N TYR A 149 -13.57 -26.31 8.77
CA TYR A 149 -13.96 -26.88 7.48
C TYR A 149 -15.19 -27.78 7.51
N ARG A 150 -15.57 -28.29 8.69
CA ARG A 150 -16.71 -29.21 8.81
C ARG A 150 -18.02 -28.49 9.09
N THR A 151 -17.96 -27.21 9.47
CA THR A 151 -19.12 -26.46 9.97
C THR A 151 -19.48 -25.24 9.13
N GLU A 152 -18.56 -24.77 8.28
CA GLU A 152 -18.83 -23.66 7.36
C GLU A 152 -19.83 -24.06 6.26
N PRO A 153 -20.74 -23.15 5.86
CA PRO A 153 -21.58 -23.36 4.68
C PRO A 153 -20.70 -23.49 3.44
N HIS A 154 -20.75 -24.65 2.79
CA HIS A 154 -20.07 -24.90 1.53
C HIS A 154 -21.05 -25.44 0.48
N VAL A 155 -20.74 -25.22 -0.79
CA VAL A 155 -21.45 -25.88 -1.90
C VAL A 155 -21.02 -27.34 -1.97
N ASP A 156 -21.95 -28.25 -2.32
CA ASP A 156 -21.59 -29.65 -2.52
C ASP A 156 -20.98 -29.89 -3.92
N LYS A 157 -21.46 -29.15 -4.93
CA LYS A 157 -21.11 -29.34 -6.34
C LYS A 157 -21.34 -28.08 -7.17
N ILE A 158 -20.43 -27.77 -8.08
CA ILE A 158 -20.60 -26.76 -9.15
C ILE A 158 -20.15 -27.39 -10.48
N GLY A 159 -21.07 -27.47 -11.44
CA GLY A 159 -20.80 -28.14 -12.72
C GLY A 159 -20.34 -29.59 -12.51
N ASP A 160 -19.13 -29.90 -12.97
CA ASP A 160 -18.50 -31.23 -12.82
C ASP A 160 -17.59 -31.34 -11.59
N GLN A 161 -17.39 -30.26 -10.84
CA GLN A 161 -16.55 -30.23 -9.65
C GLN A 161 -17.37 -30.48 -8.39
N GLU A 162 -16.84 -31.30 -7.48
CA GLU A 162 -17.45 -31.59 -6.17
C GLU A 162 -16.52 -31.08 -5.06
N TRP A 163 -17.11 -30.64 -3.96
CA TRP A 163 -16.33 -30.20 -2.81
C TRP A 163 -15.56 -31.37 -2.20
N GLN A 164 -14.28 -31.14 -1.92
CA GLN A 164 -13.40 -32.15 -1.34
C GLN A 164 -12.57 -31.55 -0.20
N LEU A 165 -12.67 -32.15 0.98
CA LEU A 165 -11.90 -31.74 2.16
C LEU A 165 -10.38 -31.74 1.90
N VAL A 166 -9.89 -32.70 1.10
CA VAL A 166 -8.46 -32.78 0.74
C VAL A 166 -8.03 -31.55 -0.07
N THR A 167 -8.88 -31.10 -0.99
CA THR A 167 -8.62 -29.90 -1.80
C THR A 167 -8.73 -28.64 -0.94
N ALA A 168 -9.73 -28.53 -0.06
CA ALA A 168 -9.85 -27.41 0.88
C ALA A 168 -8.57 -27.25 1.72
N LYS A 169 -8.10 -28.35 2.33
CA LYS A 169 -6.83 -28.36 3.08
C LYS A 169 -5.64 -27.97 2.21
N SER A 170 -5.55 -28.49 0.99
CA SER A 170 -4.47 -28.15 0.07
C SER A 170 -4.47 -26.67 -0.31
N VAL A 171 -5.63 -26.09 -0.60
CA VAL A 171 -5.79 -24.66 -0.96
C VAL A 171 -5.33 -23.80 0.22
N HIS A 172 -5.79 -24.12 1.41
CA HIS A 172 -5.40 -23.46 2.65
C HIS A 172 -3.89 -23.48 2.90
N ASP A 173 -3.28 -24.67 2.88
CA ASP A 173 -1.86 -24.84 3.15
C ASP A 173 -1.00 -24.12 2.09
N GLN A 174 -1.42 -24.14 0.83
CA GLN A 174 -0.76 -23.40 -0.24
C GLN A 174 -0.78 -21.90 0.03
N LEU A 175 -1.93 -21.37 0.46
CA LEU A 175 -2.05 -19.95 0.67
C LEU A 175 -1.37 -19.47 1.94
N LEU A 176 -1.44 -20.27 3.02
CA LEU A 176 -0.65 -20.06 4.22
C LEU A 176 0.85 -19.99 3.89
N LYS A 177 1.33 -20.89 3.02
CA LYS A 177 2.71 -20.85 2.53
C LYS A 177 3.01 -19.57 1.77
N TYR A 178 2.15 -19.17 0.82
CA TYR A 178 2.40 -17.99 0.00
C TYR A 178 2.34 -16.69 0.80
N ILE A 179 1.38 -16.53 1.71
CA ILE A 179 1.31 -15.32 2.54
C ILE A 179 2.48 -15.24 3.52
N ARG A 180 2.99 -16.37 4.03
CA ARG A 180 4.21 -16.38 4.85
C ARG A 180 5.44 -15.97 4.05
N LEU A 181 5.56 -16.41 2.80
CA LEU A 181 6.66 -16.04 1.92
C LEU A 181 6.56 -14.56 1.50
N ALA A 182 5.36 -14.08 1.17
CA ALA A 182 5.11 -12.66 0.94
C ALA A 182 5.46 -11.85 2.19
N TRP A 183 4.95 -12.24 3.36
CA TRP A 183 5.25 -11.59 4.64
C TRP A 183 6.75 -11.55 4.96
N ALA A 184 7.51 -12.59 4.65
CA ALA A 184 8.94 -12.66 4.91
C ALA A 184 9.82 -11.95 3.88
N ALA A 185 9.24 -11.51 2.76
CA ALA A 185 9.99 -10.86 1.68
C ALA A 185 10.63 -9.54 2.15
N GLU A 186 11.82 -9.23 1.65
CA GLU A 186 12.59 -8.06 2.08
C GLU A 186 11.83 -6.74 1.86
N ASP A 187 11.05 -6.69 0.79
CA ASP A 187 10.21 -5.56 0.39
C ASP A 187 8.89 -5.44 1.17
N SER A 188 8.47 -6.46 1.92
CA SER A 188 7.25 -6.44 2.74
C SER A 188 7.44 -5.87 4.16
N GLY A 189 8.49 -5.07 4.37
CA GLY A 189 8.75 -4.42 5.66
C GLY A 189 7.59 -3.50 6.10
N ASP A 190 6.94 -2.83 5.15
CA ASP A 190 5.74 -2.02 5.37
C ASP A 190 4.59 -2.83 5.99
N LEU A 191 4.30 -4.00 5.43
CA LEU A 191 3.25 -4.90 5.92
C LEU A 191 3.56 -5.41 7.33
N ARG A 192 4.83 -5.75 7.59
CA ARG A 192 5.30 -6.24 8.89
C ARG A 192 5.25 -5.19 9.99
N ASN A 193 5.55 -3.94 9.64
CA ASN A 193 5.56 -2.84 10.59
C ASN A 193 4.14 -2.31 10.86
N ALA A 194 3.24 -2.39 9.88
CA ALA A 194 1.89 -1.86 9.99
C ALA A 194 0.91 -2.78 10.71
N TYR A 195 1.05 -4.11 10.55
CA TYR A 195 0.05 -5.06 11.03
C TYR A 195 0.67 -6.25 11.76
N PRO A 196 -0.02 -6.87 12.73
CA PRO A 196 0.43 -8.14 13.29
C PRO A 196 0.36 -9.26 12.25
N GLN A 197 1.33 -10.17 12.26
CA GLN A 197 1.38 -11.31 11.33
C GLN A 197 0.09 -12.14 11.34
N SER A 198 -0.50 -12.38 12.51
CA SER A 198 -1.75 -13.14 12.63
C SER A 198 -2.91 -12.48 11.88
N VAL A 199 -2.99 -11.15 11.90
CA VAL A 199 -4.05 -10.39 11.19
C VAL A 199 -3.90 -10.55 9.68
N VAL A 200 -2.66 -10.50 9.18
CA VAL A 200 -2.36 -10.67 7.75
C VAL A 200 -2.65 -12.09 7.28
N ILE A 201 -2.21 -13.09 8.04
CA ILE A 201 -2.42 -14.50 7.70
C ILE A 201 -3.93 -14.81 7.72
N ASP A 202 -4.64 -14.45 8.79
CA ASP A 202 -6.08 -14.73 8.91
C ASP A 202 -6.88 -14.09 7.77
N ALA A 203 -6.57 -12.83 7.44
CA ALA A 203 -7.19 -12.07 6.37
C ALA A 203 -7.11 -12.80 5.02
N VAL A 204 -5.92 -13.32 4.71
CA VAL A 204 -5.65 -13.96 3.41
C VAL A 204 -6.26 -15.35 3.34
N VAL A 205 -6.06 -16.13 4.39
CA VAL A 205 -6.50 -17.51 4.46
C VAL A 205 -8.02 -17.62 4.42
N GLN A 206 -8.75 -16.79 5.19
CA GLN A 206 -10.22 -16.81 5.25
C GLN A 206 -10.89 -16.58 3.89
N THR A 207 -10.31 -15.72 3.05
CA THR A 207 -10.87 -15.46 1.71
C THR A 207 -10.74 -16.66 0.81
N SER A 208 -9.59 -17.32 0.82
CA SER A 208 -9.38 -18.50 -0.01
C SER A 208 -10.22 -19.68 0.42
N ASP A 209 -10.34 -19.86 1.74
CA ASP A 209 -11.20 -20.89 2.30
C ASP A 209 -12.65 -20.63 1.88
N ALA A 210 -13.09 -19.37 1.88
CA ALA A 210 -14.41 -18.98 1.40
C ALA A 210 -14.59 -19.17 -0.11
N LEU A 211 -13.62 -18.78 -0.94
CA LEU A 211 -13.68 -18.97 -2.39
C LEU A 211 -13.75 -20.45 -2.76
N TYR A 212 -12.99 -21.30 -2.07
CA TYR A 212 -13.13 -22.74 -2.28
C TYR A 212 -14.46 -23.28 -1.74
N ALA A 213 -14.88 -22.87 -0.54
CA ALA A 213 -16.13 -23.35 0.06
C ALA A 213 -17.37 -22.93 -0.74
N GLN A 214 -17.40 -21.73 -1.31
CA GLN A 214 -18.57 -21.15 -1.96
C GLN A 214 -18.56 -21.33 -3.48
N HIS A 215 -17.38 -21.38 -4.11
CA HIS A 215 -17.22 -21.39 -5.56
C HIS A 215 -16.38 -22.57 -6.09
N LEU A 216 -15.85 -23.44 -5.21
CA LEU A 216 -14.92 -24.52 -5.55
C LEU A 216 -13.62 -24.04 -6.22
N GLU A 217 -13.27 -22.77 -6.01
CA GLU A 217 -12.13 -22.15 -6.65
C GLU A 217 -10.83 -22.37 -5.88
N THR A 218 -9.78 -22.64 -6.64
CA THR A 218 -8.41 -22.67 -6.14
C THR A 218 -7.70 -21.38 -6.50
N ILE A 219 -6.54 -21.15 -5.90
CA ILE A 219 -5.71 -19.96 -6.14
C ILE A 219 -5.43 -19.72 -7.63
N GLN A 220 -5.31 -20.79 -8.42
CA GLN A 220 -5.04 -20.72 -9.85
C GLN A 220 -6.30 -20.49 -10.70
N THR A 221 -7.47 -20.57 -10.09
CA THR A 221 -8.77 -20.50 -10.76
C THR A 221 -9.72 -19.53 -10.06
N TRP A 222 -9.19 -18.53 -9.36
CA TRP A 222 -10.03 -17.53 -8.72
C TRP A 222 -10.68 -16.66 -9.78
N GLU A 223 -11.99 -16.73 -9.91
CA GLU A 223 -12.68 -15.84 -10.83
C GLU A 223 -12.62 -14.42 -10.28
N PRO A 224 -12.22 -13.41 -11.09
CA PRO A 224 -12.06 -12.04 -10.61
C PRO A 224 -13.33 -11.48 -9.96
N GLU A 225 -14.51 -11.82 -10.49
CA GLU A 225 -15.79 -11.39 -9.94
C GLU A 225 -16.03 -11.93 -8.53
N HIS A 226 -15.83 -13.24 -8.30
CA HIS A 226 -16.03 -13.84 -6.98
C HIS A 226 -14.99 -13.34 -5.96
N PHE A 227 -13.75 -13.12 -6.41
CA PHE A 227 -12.71 -12.50 -5.60
C PHE A 227 -13.09 -11.07 -5.19
N ALA A 228 -13.55 -10.24 -6.14
CA ALA A 228 -14.02 -8.88 -5.86
C ALA A 228 -15.19 -8.88 -4.88
N ASP A 229 -16.19 -9.73 -5.12
CA ASP A 229 -17.39 -9.81 -4.31
C ASP A 229 -17.04 -10.19 -2.87
N TYR A 230 -16.16 -11.16 -2.66
CA TYR A 230 -15.68 -11.50 -1.32
C TYR A 230 -15.02 -10.29 -0.65
N ILE A 231 -14.11 -9.61 -1.36
CA ILE A 231 -13.39 -8.46 -0.83
C ILE A 231 -14.36 -7.35 -0.43
N VAL A 232 -15.28 -6.97 -1.31
CA VAL A 232 -16.27 -5.91 -1.07
C VAL A 232 -17.17 -6.25 0.11
N ASN A 233 -17.69 -7.49 0.15
CA ASN A 233 -18.55 -7.94 1.24
C ASN A 233 -17.82 -7.98 2.58
N THR A 234 -16.54 -8.37 2.58
CA THR A 234 -15.72 -8.44 3.80
C THR A 234 -15.33 -7.04 4.27
N ILE A 235 -14.84 -6.17 3.38
CA ILE A 235 -14.38 -4.81 3.72
C ILE A 235 -15.47 -3.98 4.40
N HIS A 236 -16.72 -4.05 3.93
CA HIS A 236 -17.81 -3.25 4.50
C HIS A 236 -18.22 -3.67 5.91
N THR A 237 -17.91 -4.91 6.31
CA THR A 237 -18.26 -5.42 7.65
C THR A 237 -17.15 -5.22 8.67
N GLN A 238 -15.95 -4.81 8.21
CA GLN A 238 -14.77 -4.67 9.06
C GLN A 238 -14.51 -3.21 9.48
N PRO A 239 -13.91 -2.97 10.65
CA PRO A 239 -13.33 -1.68 11.01
C PRO A 239 -12.28 -1.24 9.98
N LEU A 240 -12.11 0.08 9.78
CA LEU A 240 -11.18 0.66 8.80
C LEU A 240 -9.77 0.03 8.85
N GLU A 241 -9.18 -0.06 10.04
CA GLU A 241 -7.83 -0.62 10.23
C GLU A 241 -7.74 -2.08 9.77
N LYS A 242 -8.76 -2.90 10.04
CA LYS A 242 -8.83 -4.29 9.57
C LYS A 242 -9.07 -4.36 8.07
N ALA A 243 -9.90 -3.48 7.51
CA ALA A 243 -10.12 -3.38 6.07
C ALA A 243 -8.84 -2.99 5.32
N GLN A 244 -8.05 -2.06 5.87
CA GLN A 244 -6.74 -1.68 5.31
C GLN A 244 -5.74 -2.83 5.43
N ALA A 245 -5.69 -3.52 6.58
CA ALA A 245 -4.85 -4.70 6.75
C ALA A 245 -5.19 -5.79 5.73
N LEU A 246 -6.48 -6.09 5.56
CA LEU A 246 -6.99 -7.00 4.53
C LEU A 246 -6.46 -6.57 3.15
N PHE A 247 -6.70 -5.32 2.76
CA PHE A 247 -6.30 -4.82 1.45
C PHE A 247 -4.78 -4.90 1.22
N ALA A 248 -3.97 -4.46 2.18
CA ALA A 248 -2.51 -4.53 2.09
C ALA A 248 -2.03 -5.99 1.97
N SER A 249 -2.61 -6.89 2.75
CA SER A 249 -2.25 -8.31 2.74
C SER A 249 -2.54 -8.96 1.39
N TRP A 250 -3.71 -8.64 0.80
CA TRP A 250 -4.10 -9.10 -0.54
C TRP A 250 -3.18 -8.58 -1.64
N MET A 251 -2.83 -7.30 -1.58
CA MET A 251 -1.91 -6.68 -2.52
C MET A 251 -0.55 -7.39 -2.49
N HIS A 252 0.03 -7.57 -1.31
CA HIS A 252 1.32 -8.26 -1.14
C HIS A 252 1.25 -9.73 -1.59
N LEU A 253 0.17 -10.44 -1.30
CA LEU A 253 -0.03 -11.81 -1.79
C LEU A 253 -0.08 -11.87 -3.33
N LEU A 254 -0.92 -11.04 -3.96
CA LEU A 254 -1.07 -11.01 -5.41
C LEU A 254 0.27 -10.68 -6.09
N MET A 255 1.03 -9.73 -5.55
CA MET A 255 2.36 -9.39 -6.06
C MET A 255 3.31 -10.57 -5.95
N TYR A 256 3.35 -11.25 -4.80
CA TYR A 256 4.16 -12.45 -4.63
C TYR A 256 3.77 -13.54 -5.66
N MET A 257 2.48 -13.82 -5.83
CA MET A 257 2.02 -14.85 -6.78
C MET A 257 2.40 -14.50 -8.22
N ILE A 258 2.36 -13.22 -8.59
CA ILE A 258 2.76 -12.73 -9.92
C ILE A 258 4.27 -12.85 -10.13
N PHE A 259 5.07 -12.32 -9.22
CA PHE A 259 6.53 -12.31 -9.38
C PHE A 259 7.13 -13.71 -9.38
N HIS A 260 6.51 -14.64 -8.65
CA HIS A 260 6.95 -16.03 -8.57
C HIS A 260 6.19 -16.98 -9.50
N GLN A 261 5.42 -16.43 -10.46
CA GLN A 261 4.71 -17.18 -11.51
C GLN A 261 3.84 -18.31 -10.94
N LYS A 262 3.14 -18.05 -9.83
CA LYS A 262 2.22 -19.01 -9.18
C LYS A 262 0.83 -19.01 -9.80
N ILE A 263 0.54 -17.99 -10.60
CA ILE A 263 -0.68 -17.78 -11.35
C ILE A 263 -0.31 -17.33 -12.76
N ASP A 264 -1.14 -17.63 -13.75
CA ASP A 264 -0.94 -17.13 -15.10
C ASP A 264 -1.00 -15.60 -15.14
N ARG A 265 -0.18 -14.99 -16.00
CA ARG A 265 -0.02 -13.54 -16.03
C ARG A 265 -1.29 -12.80 -16.46
N GLU A 266 -2.03 -13.31 -17.45
CA GLU A 266 -3.26 -12.68 -17.92
C GLU A 266 -4.31 -12.70 -16.80
N HIS A 267 -4.46 -13.87 -16.17
CA HIS A 267 -5.37 -14.05 -15.04
C HIS A 267 -4.99 -13.18 -13.82
N ALA A 268 -3.69 -13.03 -13.54
CA ALA A 268 -3.24 -12.19 -12.44
C ALA A 268 -3.49 -10.69 -12.69
N ASP A 269 -3.36 -10.23 -13.94
CA ASP A 269 -3.66 -8.85 -14.30
C ASP A 269 -5.18 -8.58 -14.17
N GLU A 270 -6.05 -9.55 -14.47
CA GLU A 270 -7.49 -9.46 -14.22
C GLU A 270 -7.83 -9.37 -12.72
N LEU A 271 -7.23 -10.23 -11.90
CA LEU A 271 -7.38 -10.20 -10.44
C LEU A 271 -6.90 -8.86 -9.86
N LEU A 272 -5.76 -8.34 -10.32
CA LEU A 272 -5.23 -7.05 -9.87
C LEU A 272 -6.12 -5.86 -10.29
N ALA A 273 -6.61 -5.85 -11.53
CA ALA A 273 -7.49 -4.79 -12.01
C ALA A 273 -8.79 -4.75 -11.18
N THR A 274 -9.33 -5.93 -10.90
CA THR A 274 -10.54 -6.08 -10.11
C THR A 274 -10.31 -5.71 -8.65
N PHE A 275 -9.18 -6.14 -8.08
CA PHE A 275 -8.73 -5.75 -6.75
C PHE A 275 -8.59 -4.23 -6.62
N ALA A 276 -7.93 -3.57 -7.58
CA ALA A 276 -7.78 -2.12 -7.60
C ALA A 276 -9.15 -1.41 -7.68
N HIS A 277 -10.09 -1.94 -8.46
CA HIS A 277 -11.46 -1.43 -8.47
C HIS A 277 -12.15 -1.59 -7.10
N SER A 278 -11.91 -2.70 -6.40
CA SER A 278 -12.46 -2.92 -5.05
C SER A 278 -11.95 -1.91 -4.01
N ALA A 279 -10.81 -1.25 -4.25
CA ALA A 279 -10.24 -0.23 -3.34
C ALA A 279 -11.20 0.95 -3.09
N GLN A 280 -12.04 1.28 -4.08
CA GLN A 280 -13.00 2.39 -3.97
C GLN A 280 -14.05 2.15 -2.87
N PHE A 281 -14.22 0.91 -2.42
CA PHE A 281 -15.18 0.52 -1.38
C PHE A 281 -14.57 0.51 0.03
N LEU A 282 -13.29 0.85 0.19
CA LEU A 282 -12.65 0.96 1.50
C LEU A 282 -13.42 1.97 2.38
N PRO A 283 -13.65 1.67 3.68
CA PRO A 283 -14.36 2.55 4.56
C PRO A 283 -13.64 3.90 4.63
N GLN A 284 -14.30 4.97 4.20
CA GLN A 284 -13.70 6.29 4.29
C GLN A 284 -13.49 6.63 5.78
N PRO A 285 -12.34 7.20 6.17
CA PRO A 285 -12.12 7.63 7.53
C PRO A 285 -13.24 8.60 7.90
N LYS A 286 -14.05 8.25 8.92
CA LYS A 286 -15.05 9.18 9.46
C LYS A 286 -14.32 10.47 9.80
N PRO A 287 -14.73 11.63 9.26
CA PRO A 287 -14.03 12.89 9.53
C PRO A 287 -14.07 13.15 11.04
N LYS A 288 -12.98 12.83 11.75
CA LYS A 288 -12.76 13.20 13.14
C LYS A 288 -12.38 14.67 13.14
N GLY A 289 -13.38 15.50 12.95
CA GLY A 289 -13.21 16.94 12.90
C GLY A 289 -14.10 17.54 11.84
N ARG A 290 -14.92 18.51 12.25
CA ARG A 290 -15.47 19.49 11.32
C ARG A 290 -14.30 20.00 10.50
N ALA A 291 -14.32 19.83 9.17
CA ALA A 291 -13.34 20.44 8.29
C ALA A 291 -13.31 21.94 8.62
N VAL A 292 -12.33 22.36 9.42
CA VAL A 292 -12.12 23.76 9.73
C VAL A 292 -11.50 24.28 8.45
N SER A 293 -12.28 24.96 7.62
CA SER A 293 -11.70 25.65 6.47
C SER A 293 -10.55 26.53 6.98
N LEU A 294 -9.45 26.62 6.23
CA LEU A 294 -8.33 27.52 6.59
C LEU A 294 -8.81 28.96 6.84
N SER A 295 -9.95 29.35 6.27
CA SER A 295 -10.62 30.61 6.55
C SER A 295 -11.10 30.72 8.01
N ASP A 296 -11.65 29.65 8.59
CA ASP A 296 -12.10 29.57 9.97
C ASP A 296 -10.92 29.51 10.96
N TYR A 297 -9.83 28.81 10.60
CA TYR A 297 -8.58 28.80 11.37
C TYR A 297 -7.95 30.21 11.42
N ARG A 298 -7.85 30.90 10.28
CA ARG A 298 -7.34 32.29 10.18
C ARG A 298 -8.24 33.27 10.94
N ARG A 299 -9.57 33.09 10.93
CA ARG A 299 -10.54 33.92 11.67
C ARG A 299 -10.42 33.72 13.19
N GLY A 300 -10.13 32.50 13.64
CA GLY A 300 -9.84 32.16 15.04
C GLY A 300 -8.56 32.83 15.56
N LYS A 301 -7.44 32.71 14.81
CA LYS A 301 -6.16 33.34 15.21
C LYS A 301 -6.22 34.88 15.22
N ARG A 302 -6.95 35.52 14.29
CA ARG A 302 -7.17 36.99 14.30
C ARG A 302 -7.94 37.48 15.54
N LYS A 303 -8.88 36.69 16.07
CA LYS A 303 -9.61 37.02 17.31
C LYS A 303 -8.72 36.88 18.55
N ASN A 304 -7.84 35.88 18.61
CA ASN A 304 -6.92 35.69 19.73
C ASN A 304 -5.79 36.74 19.76
N LYS A 305 -5.27 37.18 18.60
CA LYS A 305 -4.24 38.23 18.53
C LYS A 305 -4.78 39.61 18.97
N LYS A 306 -6.07 39.90 18.76
CA LYS A 306 -6.73 41.13 19.26
C LYS A 306 -6.98 41.12 20.77
N ARG A 307 -7.21 39.96 21.39
CA ARG A 307 -7.39 39.84 22.84
C ARG A 307 -6.09 40.02 23.62
N ARG A 308 -4.95 39.61 23.05
CA ARG A 308 -3.62 39.73 23.68
C ARG A 308 -3.04 41.15 23.68
N LYS A 309 -3.52 42.05 22.81
CA LYS A 309 -3.16 43.48 22.81
C LYS A 309 -4.00 44.37 23.74
N LYS A 310 -5.00 43.80 24.43
CA LYS A 310 -5.89 44.50 25.36
C LYS A 310 -5.69 44.09 26.83
N ARG A 311 -4.67 43.29 27.12
CA ARG A 311 -4.20 42.97 28.47
C ARG A 311 -2.83 43.59 28.65
#